data_AF-A0A7V8JMI5-F1
#
_entry.id   AF-A0A7V8JMI5-F1
#
_cell.length_a   1.000
_cell.length_b   1.000
_cell.length_c   1.000
_cell.angle_alpha   90.00
_cell.angle_beta   90.00
_cell.angle_gamma   90.00
#
_symmetry.space_group_name_H-M   'P 1'
#
loop_
_entity.id
_entity.type
_entity.pdbx_description
1 polymer ?
#
loop_
_entity_poly.entity_id
_entity_poly.type
_entity_poly.pdbx_seq_one_letter_code
_entity_poly.pdbx_strand_id
1 'polypeptide(L)' 'MTGAELRMQKRYRSHLRKHGRCSVCQFRAAGAAGFHCKGWPDRAGTCDTDGKLPTFRFDDTVLEGMRDAQ' A
#
# COMPACT_ATOMS: atom_id res chain seq x y z
N MET A 1 -25.80 0.82 -5.69
CA MET A 1 -24.43 0.29 -5.74
C MET A 1 -24.47 -1.08 -6.37
N THR A 2 -23.80 -1.28 -7.52
CA THR A 2 -23.81 -2.51 -8.30
C THR A 2 -23.00 -3.63 -7.62
N GLY A 3 -23.16 -4.87 -8.06
CA GLY A 3 -22.36 -5.99 -7.55
C GLY A 3 -20.86 -5.82 -7.83
N ALA A 4 -20.48 -5.14 -8.92
CA ALA A 4 -19.09 -4.84 -9.25
C ALA A 4 -18.49 -3.81 -8.28
N GLU A 5 -19.23 -2.74 -7.98
CA GLU A 5 -18.83 -1.71 -7.02
C GLU A 5 -18.61 -2.30 -5.62
N LEU A 6 -19.48 -3.22 -5.18
CA LEU A 6 -19.31 -3.93 -3.91
C LEU A 6 -18.04 -4.79 -3.86
N ARG A 7 -17.71 -5.50 -4.95
CA ARG A 7 -16.47 -6.30 -5.03
C ARG A 7 -15.23 -5.42 -5.02
N MET A 8 -15.24 -4.32 -5.75
CA MET A 8 -14.17 -3.31 -5.76
C MET A 8 -13.94 -2.77 -4.34
N GLN A 9 -15.02 -2.34 -3.66
CA GLN A 9 -14.93 -1.80 -2.30
C GLN A 9 -14.37 -2.83 -1.31
N LYS A 10 -14.74 -4.12 -1.43
CA LYS A 10 -14.19 -5.19 -0.60
C LYS A 10 -12.69 -5.40 -0.85
N ARG A 11 -12.26 -5.47 -2.12
CA ARG A 11 -10.84 -5.59 -2.50
C ARG A 11 -10.03 -4.41 -1.95
N TYR A 12 -10.53 -3.19 -2.15
CA TYR A 12 -9.91 -1.97 -1.66
C TYR A 12 -9.77 -1.94 -0.13
N ARG A 13 -10.84 -2.26 0.61
CA ARG A 13 -10.80 -2.31 2.08
C ARG A 13 -9.83 -3.37 2.59
N SER A 14 -9.83 -4.56 1.99
CA SER A 14 -8.88 -5.63 2.34
C SER A 14 -7.43 -5.18 2.14
N HIS A 15 -7.17 -4.53 1.00
CA HIS A 15 -5.85 -4.01 0.64
C HIS A 15 -5.35 -2.93 1.61
N LEU A 16 -6.19 -1.94 1.93
CA LEU A 16 -5.88 -0.92 2.93
C LEU A 16 -5.65 -1.52 4.32
N ARG A 17 -6.48 -2.50 4.74
CA ARG A 17 -6.29 -3.18 6.02
C ARG A 17 -4.95 -3.90 6.07
N LYS A 18 -4.48 -4.49 4.98
CA LYS A 18 -3.20 -5.21 4.93
C LYS A 18 -2.01 -4.25 5.00
N HIS A 19 -2.01 -3.20 4.19
CA HIS A 19 -0.81 -2.39 3.91
C HIS A 19 -0.81 -0.98 4.53
N GLY A 20 -1.94 -0.51 5.07
CA GLY A 20 -2.05 0.81 5.71
C GLY A 20 -1.64 1.95 4.77
N ARG A 21 -0.82 2.88 5.29
CA ARG A 21 -0.31 4.06 4.55
C ARG A 21 0.57 3.70 3.33
N CYS A 22 1.06 2.47 3.25
CA CYS A 22 1.92 1.99 2.17
C CYS A 22 1.16 1.20 1.10
N SER A 23 -0.17 1.24 1.08
CA SER A 23 -0.99 0.38 0.21
C SER A 23 -0.57 0.35 -1.26
N VAL A 24 -0.19 1.47 -1.83
CA VAL A 24 0.22 1.56 -3.26
C VAL A 24 1.74 1.70 -3.45
N CYS A 25 2.53 1.52 -2.39
CA CYS A 25 3.99 1.65 -2.45
C CYS A 25 4.63 0.38 -3.02
N GLN A 26 5.62 0.51 -3.90
CA GLN A 26 6.44 -0.63 -4.38
C GLN A 26 7.19 -1.34 -3.24
N PHE A 27 7.48 -0.60 -2.16
CA PHE A 27 8.15 -1.13 -0.96
C PHE A 27 7.15 -1.59 0.11
N ARG A 28 5.89 -1.91 -0.23
CA ARG A 28 4.87 -2.34 0.76
C ARG A 28 5.06 -3.77 1.28
N ALA A 29 5.84 -4.59 0.57
CA ALA A 29 6.06 -5.98 0.94
C ALA A 29 7.22 -6.08 1.93
N ALA A 30 7.03 -6.82 3.03
CA ALA A 30 8.10 -7.14 3.96
C ALA A 30 9.09 -8.10 3.26
N GLY A 31 10.14 -7.54 2.66
CA GLY A 31 11.30 -8.32 2.21
C GLY A 31 12.28 -8.56 3.37
N ALA A 32 13.37 -9.29 3.10
CA ALA A 32 14.46 -9.49 4.07
C ALA A 32 15.05 -8.18 4.63
N ALA A 33 14.87 -7.07 3.90
CA ALA A 33 15.28 -5.73 4.30
C ALA A 33 14.25 -4.97 5.18
N GLY A 34 13.08 -5.55 5.49
CA GLY A 34 12.20 -5.07 6.57
C GLY A 34 11.37 -3.80 6.31
N PHE A 35 11.29 -3.30 5.08
CA PHE A 35 10.68 -2.01 4.82
C PHE A 35 9.14 -2.09 4.74
N HIS A 36 8.43 -1.78 5.84
CA HIS A 36 6.98 -1.58 5.84
C HIS A 36 6.56 -0.65 7.00
N CYS A 37 6.03 0.54 6.69
CA CYS A 37 5.69 1.55 7.71
C CYS A 37 4.69 1.07 8.75
N LYS A 38 3.76 0.17 8.38
CA LYS A 38 2.76 -0.35 9.32
C LYS A 38 3.39 -1.20 10.45
N GLY A 39 4.63 -1.64 10.30
CA GLY A 39 5.38 -2.39 11.32
C GLY A 39 6.22 -1.52 12.26
N TRP A 40 6.24 -0.19 12.07
CA TRP A 40 7.02 0.74 12.90
C TRP A 40 6.10 1.78 13.57
N PRO A 41 5.46 1.43 14.70
CA PRO A 41 4.51 2.32 15.38
C PRO A 41 5.17 3.60 15.90
N ASP A 42 6.45 3.56 16.25
CA ASP A 42 7.19 4.71 16.80
C ASP A 42 7.72 5.68 15.73
N ARG A 43 7.52 5.35 14.45
CA ARG A 43 8.01 6.17 13.34
C ARG A 43 7.01 7.29 13.04
N ALA A 44 7.42 8.52 13.37
CA ALA A 44 6.67 9.74 13.06
C ALA A 44 6.99 10.32 11.66
N GLY A 45 8.14 9.95 11.08
CA GLY A 45 8.63 10.47 9.79
C GLY A 45 7.99 9.81 8.56
N THR A 46 7.96 10.55 7.45
CA THR A 46 7.62 10.04 6.11
C THR A 46 8.89 9.57 5.39
N CYS A 47 8.77 8.68 4.40
CA CYS A 47 9.94 8.10 3.70
C CYS A 47 10.81 9.13 2.96
N ASP A 48 10.25 10.28 2.62
CA ASP A 48 10.93 11.42 2.03
C ASP A 48 11.62 12.32 3.06
N THR A 49 11.22 12.27 4.34
CA THR A 49 11.71 13.20 5.38
C THR A 49 12.74 12.60 6.33
N ASP A 50 12.69 11.30 6.63
CA ASP A 50 13.56 10.70 7.65
C ASP A 50 14.72 9.84 7.11
N GLY A 51 14.76 9.58 5.81
CA GLY A 51 15.79 8.79 5.15
C GLY A 51 15.92 7.34 5.65
N LYS A 52 14.97 6.85 6.46
CA LYS A 52 15.02 5.50 7.06
C LYS A 52 14.50 4.42 6.12
N LEU A 53 13.62 4.81 5.21
CA LEU A 53 13.09 3.94 4.15
C LEU A 53 13.39 4.57 2.80
N PRO A 54 13.48 3.76 1.73
CA PRO A 54 13.45 4.29 0.38
C PRO A 54 12.25 5.21 0.17
N THR A 55 12.45 6.30 -0.57
CA THR A 55 11.39 7.24 -0.94
C THR A 55 10.22 6.49 -1.55
N PHE A 56 9.01 6.89 -1.18
CA PHE A 56 7.78 6.31 -1.70
C PHE A 56 7.78 6.32 -3.23
N ARG A 57 7.44 5.18 -3.84
CA ARG A 57 7.15 5.09 -5.28
C ARG A 57 5.92 4.23 -5.49
N PHE A 58 5.10 4.61 -6.45
CA PHE A 58 3.94 3.84 -6.84
C PHE A 58 4.36 2.47 -7.37
N ASP A 59 3.59 1.44 -7.01
CA ASP A 59 3.67 0.13 -7.63
C ASP A 59 2.62 0.04 -8.74
N ASP A 60 3.07 -0.01 -9.98
CA ASP A 60 2.19 -0.09 -11.14
C ASP A 60 1.33 -1.35 -11.13
N THR A 61 1.83 -2.48 -10.63
CA THR A 61 1.06 -3.72 -10.51
C THR A 61 -0.11 -3.56 -9.54
N VAL A 62 0.08 -2.80 -8.45
CA VAL A 62 -1.02 -2.48 -7.52
C VAL A 62 -2.02 -1.54 -8.16
N LEU A 63 -1.53 -0.50 -8.84
CA LEU A 63 -2.40 0.46 -9.51
C LEU A 63 -3.23 -0.22 -10.59
N GLU A 64 -2.64 -1.14 -11.36
CA GLU A 64 -3.34 -1.98 -12.33
C GLU A 64 -4.37 -2.90 -11.66
N GLY A 65 -4.02 -3.57 -10.56
CA GLY A 65 -4.97 -4.40 -9.80
C GLY A 65 -6.10 -3.60 -9.14
N MET A 66 -5.95 -2.29 -8.98
CA MET A 66 -6.99 -1.37 -8.51
C MET A 66 -7.86 -0.82 -9.65
N ARG A 67 -7.37 -0.86 -10.90
CA ARG A 67 -8.18 -0.51 -12.06
C ARG A 67 -9.25 -1.59 -12.22
N ASP A 68 -10.49 -1.15 -12.44
CA ASP A 68 -11.60 -2.02 -12.79
C ASP A 68 -11.46 -2.45 -14.26
N ALA A 69 -10.34 -3.08 -14.59
CA ALA A 69 -10.15 -3.70 -15.88
C ALA A 69 -10.95 -5.02 -15.88
N GLN A 70 -12.00 -5.03 -16.69
CA GLN A 70 -12.75 -6.24 -17.06
C GLN A 70 -11.87 -7.21 -17.85
#